data_AF-A0A9N9NIB8-F1
#
_entry.id   AF-A0A9N9NIB8-F1
#
_cell.length_a   1.000
_cell.length_b   1.000
_cell.length_c   1.000
_cell.angle_alpha   90.00
_cell.angle_beta   90.00
_cell.angle_gamma   90.00
#
_symmetry.space_group_name_H-M   'P 1'
#
loop_
_entity.id
_entity.type
_entity.pdbx_description
1 polymer ?
#
loop_
_entity_poly.entity_id
_entity_poly.type
_entity_poly.pdbx_seq_one_letter_code
_entity_poly.pdbx_strand_id
1 'polypeptide(L)'
;DEFKSRVAGVALADSVHSASMVPLHSRNWFEKNTINWIKSELPLDSKVPQAKKYYGCRCLSAGHPKHEYAASIAVNSIFDYLQHVLEKKSSEQNEEPETDKESIEADETEKIGETEEIEKTEETNETEKTNEMEVEKTEEIEKWIYQKHLSDLDSHAV
;
A
#
# COMPACT_ATOMS: atom_id res chain seq x y z
N ASP A 1 -9.43 -11.38 -12.58
CA ASP A 1 -8.52 -10.50 -13.33
C ASP A 1 -7.31 -11.34 -13.74
N GLU A 2 -7.17 -11.63 -15.03
CA GLU A 2 -6.17 -12.55 -15.60
C GLU A 2 -4.72 -12.08 -15.36
N PHE A 3 -4.50 -10.77 -15.27
CA PHE A 3 -3.18 -10.23 -14.97
C PHE A 3 -2.79 -10.54 -13.52
N LYS A 4 -3.68 -10.21 -12.58
CA LYS A 4 -3.44 -10.36 -11.15
C LYS A 4 -3.27 -11.81 -10.72
N SER A 5 -3.86 -12.77 -11.43
CA SER A 5 -3.66 -14.20 -11.15
C SER A 5 -2.30 -14.72 -11.61
N ARG A 6 -1.70 -14.12 -12.66
CA ARG A 6 -0.40 -14.55 -13.20
C ARG A 6 0.79 -13.85 -12.56
N VAL A 7 0.67 -12.56 -12.23
CA VAL A 7 1.76 -11.78 -11.64
C VAL A 7 1.89 -12.04 -10.12
N ALA A 8 3.11 -12.27 -9.63
CA ALA A 8 3.39 -12.50 -8.20
C ALA A 8 3.74 -11.20 -7.44
N GLY A 9 4.40 -10.27 -8.14
CA GLY A 9 4.77 -8.97 -7.59
C GLY A 9 5.39 -8.10 -8.67
N VAL A 10 5.58 -6.82 -8.36
CA VAL A 10 6.18 -5.81 -9.23
C VAL A 10 7.29 -5.11 -8.46
N ALA A 11 8.49 -5.10 -9.03
CA ALA A 11 9.62 -4.35 -8.51
C ALA A 11 9.94 -3.20 -9.47
N LEU A 12 9.99 -1.99 -8.94
CA LEU A 12 10.29 -0.78 -9.68
C LEU A 12 11.63 -0.22 -9.20
N ALA A 13 12.43 0.31 -10.12
CA ALA A 13 13.68 1.00 -9.82
C ALA A 13 13.54 2.48 -10.18
N ASP A 14 13.40 3.31 -9.14
CA ASP A 14 13.22 4.76 -9.18
C ASP A 14 12.19 5.24 -10.22
N SER A 15 11.05 4.54 -10.29
CA SER A 15 9.95 4.93 -11.17
C SER A 15 9.34 6.24 -10.71
N VAL A 16 9.00 7.11 -11.67
CA VAL A 16 8.44 8.46 -11.45
C VAL A 16 6.91 8.53 -11.64
N HIS A 17 6.22 7.40 -11.57
CA HIS A 17 4.76 7.36 -11.71
C HIS A 17 4.05 8.05 -10.54
N SER A 18 2.77 8.41 -10.75
CA SER A 18 1.89 8.89 -9.69
C SER A 18 0.90 7.81 -9.27
N ALA A 19 0.54 7.78 -7.99
CA ALA A 19 -0.53 6.95 -7.43
C ALA A 19 -1.87 7.17 -8.16
N SER A 20 -2.10 8.38 -8.67
CA SER A 20 -3.32 8.71 -9.43
C SER A 20 -3.41 7.98 -10.77
N MET A 21 -2.28 7.58 -11.36
CA MET A 21 -2.23 6.81 -12.61
C MET A 21 -2.61 5.34 -12.42
N VAL A 22 -2.60 4.83 -11.18
CA VAL A 22 -3.01 3.46 -10.87
C VAL A 22 -4.54 3.37 -10.92
N PRO A 23 -5.12 2.51 -11.78
CA PRO A 23 -6.57 2.36 -11.89
C PRO A 23 -7.21 2.00 -10.55
N LEU A 24 -8.36 2.62 -10.23
CA LEU A 24 -9.07 2.45 -8.96
C LEU A 24 -9.26 0.98 -8.55
N HIS A 25 -9.71 0.14 -9.48
CA HIS A 25 -9.95 -1.29 -9.29
C HIS A 25 -8.66 -2.12 -9.07
N SER A 26 -7.49 -1.50 -9.19
CA SER A 26 -6.17 -2.14 -9.05
C SER A 26 -5.32 -1.54 -7.93
N ARG A 27 -5.71 -0.42 -7.32
CA ARG A 27 -4.93 0.27 -6.27
C ARG A 27 -4.56 -0.64 -5.10
N ASN A 28 -5.55 -1.36 -4.55
CA ASN A 28 -5.32 -2.26 -3.42
C ASN A 28 -4.35 -3.41 -3.77
N TRP A 29 -4.44 -3.93 -4.99
CA TRP A 29 -3.54 -4.98 -5.45
C TRP A 29 -2.13 -4.42 -5.69
N PHE A 30 -2.04 -3.27 -6.35
CA PHE A 30 -0.78 -2.60 -6.65
C PHE A 30 -0.03 -2.23 -5.37
N GLU A 31 -0.71 -1.65 -4.39
CA GLU A 31 -0.12 -1.25 -3.11
C GLU A 31 0.52 -2.43 -2.37
N LYS A 32 -0.15 -3.59 -2.37
CA LYS A 32 0.29 -4.80 -1.66
C LYS A 32 1.42 -5.52 -2.41
N ASN A 33 1.34 -5.57 -3.74
CA ASN A 33 2.20 -6.39 -4.58
C ASN A 33 3.31 -5.61 -5.29
N THR A 34 3.49 -4.33 -5.00
CA THR A 34 4.51 -3.49 -5.64
C THR A 34 5.45 -2.87 -4.63
N ILE A 35 6.75 -2.82 -4.96
CA ILE A 35 7.77 -2.05 -4.26
C ILE A 35 8.52 -1.18 -5.27
N ASN A 36 8.72 0.09 -4.95
CA ASN A 36 9.59 1.01 -5.69
C ASN A 36 10.85 1.32 -4.86
N TRP A 37 12.02 0.94 -5.36
CA TRP A 37 13.31 1.36 -4.80
C TRP A 37 13.66 2.73 -5.37
N ILE A 38 13.44 3.78 -4.59
CA ILE A 38 13.59 5.17 -5.01
C ILE A 38 14.96 5.72 -4.62
N LYS A 39 15.44 6.69 -5.40
CA LYS A 39 16.65 7.44 -5.03
C LYS A 39 16.47 8.11 -3.67
N SER A 40 17.47 7.98 -2.81
CA SER A 40 17.43 8.45 -1.43
C SER A 40 18.82 8.41 -0.82
N GLU A 41 19.08 9.29 0.15
CA GLU A 41 20.31 9.29 0.94
C GLU A 41 20.29 8.26 2.09
N LEU A 42 19.12 7.65 2.35
CA LEU A 42 18.99 6.61 3.37
C LEU A 42 19.72 5.32 2.93
N PRO A 43 20.17 4.47 3.86
CA PRO A 43 20.72 3.17 3.54
C PRO A 43 19.77 2.33 2.67
N LEU A 44 20.34 1.48 1.80
CA LEU A 44 19.58 0.53 0.97
C LEU A 44 18.53 -0.22 1.81
N ASP A 45 17.34 -0.41 1.22
CA ASP A 45 16.18 -1.08 1.84
C ASP A 45 15.53 -0.36 3.03
N SER A 46 16.00 0.82 3.39
CA SER A 46 15.31 1.67 4.38
C SER A 46 13.93 2.09 3.88
N LYS A 47 12.92 1.98 4.74
CA LYS A 47 11.55 2.41 4.41
C LYS A 47 11.48 3.93 4.17
N VAL A 48 10.76 4.33 3.14
CA VAL A 48 10.46 5.75 2.83
C VAL A 48 8.93 5.97 2.88
N PRO A 49 8.31 5.95 4.07
CA PRO A 49 6.85 5.92 4.21
C PRO A 49 6.16 7.15 3.59
N GLN A 50 6.81 8.31 3.65
CA GLN A 50 6.30 9.54 3.06
C GLN A 50 6.16 9.47 1.53
N ALA A 51 6.91 8.59 0.86
CA ALA A 51 6.84 8.42 -0.58
C ALA A 51 5.62 7.59 -1.03
N LYS A 52 5.08 6.74 -0.14
CA LYS A 52 3.96 5.84 -0.45
C LYS A 52 2.74 6.57 -0.99
N LYS A 53 2.40 7.74 -0.44
CA LYS A 53 1.24 8.53 -0.92
C LYS A 53 1.40 9.05 -2.35
N TYR A 54 2.64 9.23 -2.81
CA TYR A 54 2.93 9.73 -4.15
C TYR A 54 2.94 8.62 -5.20
N TYR A 55 3.46 7.43 -4.86
CA TYR A 55 3.59 6.31 -5.79
C TYR A 55 2.45 5.29 -5.68
N GLY A 56 1.72 5.26 -4.58
CA GLY A 56 0.62 4.30 -4.36
C GLY A 56 1.11 2.89 -4.04
N CYS A 57 2.40 2.71 -3.75
CA CYS A 57 3.00 1.46 -3.34
C CYS A 57 4.06 1.67 -2.25
N ARG A 58 4.55 0.56 -1.67
CA ARG A 58 5.67 0.63 -0.74
C ARG A 58 6.90 1.20 -1.44
N CYS A 59 7.62 2.07 -0.73
CA CYS A 59 8.82 2.71 -1.23
C CYS A 59 9.98 2.43 -0.30
N LEU A 60 11.07 1.93 -0.86
CA LEU A 60 12.32 1.66 -0.16
C LEU A 60 13.43 2.52 -0.74
N SER A 61 14.45 2.82 0.05
CA SER A 61 15.64 3.51 -0.44
C SER A 61 16.43 2.59 -1.36
N ALA A 62 16.86 3.09 -2.50
CA ALA A 62 17.86 2.44 -3.36
C ALA A 62 19.30 2.62 -2.85
N GLY A 63 19.50 3.34 -1.74
CA GLY A 63 20.84 3.54 -1.15
C GLY A 63 21.69 4.59 -1.86
N HIS A 64 21.11 5.39 -2.77
CA HIS A 64 21.84 6.40 -3.51
C HIS A 64 20.94 7.57 -3.97
N PRO A 65 21.41 8.84 -3.91
CA PRO A 65 20.61 10.01 -4.29
C PRO A 65 20.46 10.24 -5.81
N LYS A 66 21.22 9.51 -6.63
CA LYS A 66 21.21 9.64 -8.10
C LYS A 66 20.36 8.55 -8.76
N HIS A 67 19.46 8.97 -9.64
CA HIS A 67 18.50 8.11 -10.35
C HIS A 67 19.21 6.99 -11.13
N GLU A 68 20.29 7.33 -11.85
CA GLU A 68 21.02 6.41 -12.72
C GLU A 68 21.64 5.20 -11.99
N TYR A 69 21.83 5.30 -10.67
CA TYR A 69 22.42 4.21 -9.87
C TYR A 69 21.39 3.42 -9.06
N ALA A 70 20.13 3.85 -9.02
CA ALA A 70 19.11 3.20 -8.20
C ALA A 70 18.94 1.72 -8.59
N ALA A 71 18.83 1.43 -9.88
CA ALA A 71 18.68 0.06 -10.38
C ALA A 71 19.89 -0.81 -10.08
N SER A 72 21.11 -0.32 -10.35
CA SER A 72 22.34 -1.10 -10.15
C SER A 72 22.66 -1.37 -8.69
N ILE A 73 22.34 -0.44 -7.79
CA ILE A 73 22.61 -0.61 -6.35
C ILE A 73 21.55 -1.50 -5.70
N ALA A 74 20.27 -1.32 -6.06
CA ALA A 74 19.18 -2.10 -5.49
C ALA A 74 18.96 -3.46 -6.17
N VAL A 75 19.76 -3.83 -7.18
CA VAL A 75 19.53 -5.03 -8.01
C VAL A 75 19.35 -6.30 -7.17
N ASN A 76 20.22 -6.52 -6.18
CA ASN A 76 20.14 -7.70 -5.33
C ASN A 76 18.85 -7.70 -4.50
N SER A 77 18.54 -6.59 -3.81
CA SER A 77 17.31 -6.44 -3.03
C SER A 77 16.05 -6.62 -3.88
N ILE A 78 16.06 -6.15 -5.13
CA ILE A 78 14.98 -6.34 -6.10
C ILE A 78 14.79 -7.83 -6.40
N PHE A 79 15.87 -8.54 -6.74
CA PHE A 79 15.79 -9.97 -7.07
C PHE A 79 15.44 -10.83 -5.85
N ASP A 80 15.95 -10.49 -4.66
CA ASP A 80 15.59 -11.14 -3.40
C ASP A 80 14.08 -11.00 -3.12
N TYR A 81 13.52 -9.81 -3.33
CA TYR A 81 12.07 -9.59 -3.22
C TYR A 81 11.29 -10.41 -4.26
N LEU A 82 11.71 -10.40 -5.53
CA LEU A 82 11.04 -11.14 -6.60
C LEU A 82 11.06 -12.65 -6.35
N GLN A 83 12.19 -13.17 -5.88
CA GLN A 83 12.33 -14.57 -5.48
C GLN A 83 11.37 -14.91 -4.33
N HIS A 84 11.35 -14.09 -3.29
CA HIS A 84 10.47 -14.26 -2.13
C HIS A 84 8.97 -14.31 -2.52
N VAL A 85 8.51 -13.41 -3.40
CA VAL A 85 7.10 -13.42 -3.82
C VAL A 85 6.75 -14.59 -4.73
N LEU A 86 7.70 -15.11 -5.52
CA LEU A 86 7.49 -16.30 -6.34
C LEU A 86 7.36 -17.56 -5.48
N GLU A 87 8.22 -17.70 -4.47
CA GLU A 87 8.17 -18.81 -3.51
C GLU A 87 6.84 -18.80 -2.74
N LYS A 88 6.44 -17.64 -2.21
CA LYS A 88 5.18 -17.47 -1.52
C LYS A 88 3.97 -17.85 -2.40
N LYS A 89 3.96 -17.40 -3.66
CA LYS A 89 2.88 -17.74 -4.59
C LYS A 89 2.83 -19.23 -4.90
N SER A 90 3.97 -19.90 -4.94
CA SER A 90 4.06 -21.34 -5.18
C SER A 90 3.56 -22.15 -3.98
N SER A 91 3.81 -21.69 -2.75
CA SER A 91 3.25 -22.33 -1.54
C SER A 91 1.74 -22.17 -1.42
N GLU A 92 1.18 -21.01 -1.78
CA GLU A 92 -0.26 -20.75 -1.74
C GLU A 92 -1.07 -21.58 -2.75
N GLN A 93 -0.43 -22.12 -3.80
CA GLN A 93 -1.07 -23.00 -4.78
C GLN A 93 -1.07 -24.47 -4.38
N ASN A 94 -0.31 -24.85 -3.35
CA ASN A 94 -0.22 -26.24 -2.86
C ASN A 94 -1.08 -26.51 -1.62
N GLU A 95 -1.73 -25.49 -1.05
CA GLU A 95 -2.71 -25.63 0.03
C GLU A 95 -4.12 -25.57 -0.56
N GLU A 96 -4.63 -26.71 -1.06
CA GLU A 96 -6.07 -26.89 -1.23
C GLU A 96 -6.75 -26.96 0.15
N PRO A 97 -7.98 -26.42 0.31
CA PRO A 97 -8.69 -26.50 1.57
C PRO A 97 -9.12 -27.96 1.81
N GLU A 98 -8.49 -28.63 2.78
CA GLU A 98 -9.05 -29.86 3.35
C GLU A 98 -10.42 -29.54 3.95
N THR A 99 -11.46 -29.99 3.25
CA THR A 99 -12.84 -29.97 3.72
C THR A 99 -13.06 -31.12 4.68
N ASP A 100 -12.99 -30.86 5.98
CA ASP A 100 -13.50 -31.80 6.98
C ASP A 100 -14.91 -31.40 7.41
N LYS A 101 -15.88 -32.20 6.96
CA LYS A 101 -17.23 -32.24 7.50
C LYS A 101 -17.27 -33.21 8.69
N GLU A 102 -17.60 -32.64 9.85
CA GLU A 102 -18.65 -33.07 10.79
C GLU A 102 -18.57 -34.48 11.43
N SER A 103 -18.42 -34.50 12.76
CA SER A 103 -19.29 -35.31 13.64
C SER A 103 -19.18 -34.87 15.11
N ILE A 104 -20.35 -34.57 15.69
CA ILE A 104 -20.65 -34.35 17.11
C ILE A 104 -20.70 -35.71 17.82
N GLU A 105 -20.21 -35.80 19.07
CA GLU A 105 -20.93 -36.41 20.21
C GLU A 105 -20.26 -36.09 21.56
N ALA A 106 -21.09 -35.98 22.59
CA ALA A 106 -20.88 -35.29 23.87
C ALA A 106 -20.30 -36.20 24.97
N ASP A 107 -19.65 -35.60 25.97
CA ASP A 107 -19.84 -35.96 27.38
C ASP A 107 -19.40 -34.82 28.33
N GLU A 108 -20.08 -34.75 29.47
CA GLU A 108 -20.18 -33.66 30.45
C GLU A 108 -18.97 -33.53 31.40
N THR A 109 -18.73 -32.33 31.97
CA THR A 109 -18.64 -32.10 33.43
C THR A 109 -18.43 -30.61 33.80
N GLU A 110 -19.09 -30.20 34.88
CA GLU A 110 -19.27 -28.86 35.43
C GLU A 110 -18.01 -28.20 36.04
N LYS A 111 -17.90 -26.85 35.98
CA LYS A 111 -18.12 -25.94 37.14
C LYS A 111 -17.76 -24.46 36.86
N ILE A 112 -18.78 -23.60 37.06
CA ILE A 112 -18.83 -22.35 37.85
C ILE A 112 -17.87 -21.18 37.53
N GLY A 113 -18.46 -20.01 37.23
CA GLY A 113 -17.86 -18.70 37.48
C GLY A 113 -18.46 -17.51 36.70
N GLU A 114 -19.54 -16.94 37.24
CA GLU A 114 -19.99 -15.51 37.23
C GLU A 114 -19.82 -14.57 35.99
N THR A 115 -21.00 -14.09 35.51
CA THR A 115 -21.45 -12.71 35.13
C THR A 115 -20.48 -11.76 34.38
N GLU A 116 -20.86 -11.09 33.29
CA GLU A 116 -21.86 -10.00 33.21
C GLU A 116 -22.39 -9.77 31.77
N GLU A 117 -23.61 -9.20 31.70
CA GLU A 117 -24.32 -8.70 30.52
C GLU A 117 -23.60 -7.53 29.81
N ILE A 118 -23.87 -7.32 28.51
CA ILE A 118 -24.31 -6.03 27.94
C ILE A 118 -24.84 -6.24 26.51
N GLU A 119 -25.89 -5.48 26.23
CA GLU A 119 -26.88 -5.51 25.17
C GLU A 119 -26.39 -5.24 23.73
N LYS A 120 -27.14 -5.81 22.78
CA LYS A 120 -27.23 -5.37 21.38
C LYS A 120 -27.92 -4.01 21.28
N THR A 121 -27.43 -3.15 20.39
CA THR A 121 -28.28 -2.20 19.67
C THR A 121 -27.82 -2.09 18.21
N GLU A 122 -28.82 -2.09 17.32
CA GLU A 122 -28.72 -2.01 15.86
C GLU A 122 -28.85 -0.55 15.36
N GLU A 123 -28.33 -0.33 14.15
CA GLU A 123 -28.69 0.68 13.13
C GLU A 123 -28.48 2.19 13.37
N THR A 124 -27.76 2.87 12.46
CA THR A 124 -28.36 3.61 11.31
C THR A 124 -27.32 4.32 10.43
N ASN A 125 -27.69 4.48 9.16
CA ASN A 125 -26.94 5.06 8.04
C ASN A 125 -26.85 6.60 8.10
N GLU A 126 -25.66 7.19 7.92
CA GLU A 126 -25.49 8.53 7.33
C GLU A 126 -24.13 8.60 6.59
N THR A 127 -24.12 8.39 5.28
CA THR A 127 -22.95 8.61 4.42
C THR A 127 -23.43 9.18 3.11
N GLU A 128 -23.66 10.49 3.06
CA GLU A 128 -23.84 11.27 1.82
C GLU A 128 -23.96 12.76 2.17
N LYS A 129 -22.82 13.39 2.51
CA LYS A 129 -22.67 14.86 2.51
C LYS A 129 -21.24 15.38 2.71
N THR A 130 -20.26 14.52 3.00
CA THR A 130 -18.88 14.95 3.30
C THR A 130 -17.98 15.11 2.08
N ASN A 131 -18.36 14.59 0.90
CA ASN A 131 -17.47 14.57 -0.27
C ASN A 131 -17.34 15.90 -1.03
N GLU A 132 -18.34 16.80 -1.00
CA GLU A 132 -18.26 18.05 -1.78
C GLU A 132 -17.37 19.10 -1.09
N MET A 133 -17.43 19.16 0.24
CA MET A 133 -16.67 20.14 1.03
C MET A 133 -15.16 19.83 1.09
N GLU A 134 -14.78 18.56 0.96
CA GLU A 134 -13.36 18.15 0.93
C GLU A 134 -12.70 18.42 -0.42
N VAL A 135 -13.45 18.37 -1.52
CA VAL A 135 -12.92 18.65 -2.87
C VAL A 135 -12.61 20.14 -3.03
N GLU A 136 -13.51 21.03 -2.62
CA GLU A 136 -13.27 22.49 -2.69
C GLU A 136 -12.05 22.92 -1.86
N LYS A 137 -11.85 22.31 -0.69
CA LYS A 137 -10.72 22.62 0.19
C LYS A 137 -9.38 22.18 -0.40
N THR A 138 -9.36 21.13 -1.22
CA THR A 138 -8.15 20.70 -1.93
C THR A 138 -7.78 21.62 -3.08
N GLU A 139 -8.76 22.16 -3.82
CA GLU A 139 -8.50 23.10 -4.93
C GLU A 139 -7.96 24.46 -4.46
N GLU A 140 -8.42 24.96 -3.31
CA GLU A 140 -7.88 26.20 -2.73
C GLU A 140 -6.41 26.06 -2.29
N ILE A 141 -6.04 24.89 -1.76
CA ILE A 141 -4.66 24.62 -1.34
C ILE A 141 -3.72 24.56 -2.55
N GLU A 142 -4.14 23.93 -3.66
CA GLU A 142 -3.35 23.87 -4.88
C GLU A 142 -3.16 25.26 -5.52
N LYS A 143 -4.21 26.10 -5.51
CA LYS A 143 -4.10 27.50 -5.97
C LYS A 143 -3.13 28.32 -5.11
N TRP A 144 -3.14 28.15 -3.79
CA TRP A 144 -2.21 28.85 -2.90
C TRP A 144 -0.74 28.43 -3.13
N ILE A 145 -0.49 27.13 -3.32
CA ILE A 145 0.85 26.61 -3.61
C ILE A 145 1.38 27.18 -4.93
N TYR A 146 0.53 27.23 -5.96
CA TYR A 146 0.91 27.75 -7.28
C TYR A 146 1.24 29.26 -7.24
N GLN A 147 0.41 30.06 -6.55
CA GLN A 147 0.67 31.50 -6.42
C GLN A 147 1.96 31.79 -5.63
N LYS A 148 2.23 31.02 -4.58
CA LYS A 148 3.48 31.16 -3.82
C LYS A 148 4.72 30.83 -4.66
N HIS A 149 4.64 29.80 -5.49
CA HIS A 149 5.75 29.45 -6.38
C HIS A 149 6.04 30.55 -7.42
N LEU A 150 5.00 31.19 -7.95
CA LEU A 150 5.15 32.33 -8.86
C LEU A 150 5.75 33.57 -8.17
N SER A 151 5.33 33.89 -6.94
CA SER A 151 5.93 35.01 -6.20
C SER A 151 7.40 34.78 -5.85
N ASP A 152 7.77 33.53 -5.58
CA ASP A 152 9.17 33.17 -5.26
C ASP A 152 10.06 33.27 -6.52
N LEU A 153 9.52 32.98 -7.71
CA LEU A 153 10.22 33.12 -9.00
C LEU A 153 10.47 34.59 -9.38
N ASP A 154 9.51 35.48 -9.12
CA ASP A 154 9.68 36.93 -9.38
C ASP A 154 10.68 37.59 -8.43
N SER A 155 10.93 37.00 -7.25
CA SER A 155 11.89 37.53 -6.27
C SER A 155 13.37 37.31 -6.63
N HIS A 156 13.66 36.49 -7.65
CA HIS A 156 15.02 36.16 -8.09
C HIS A 156 15.36 36.72 -9.49
N ALA A 157 14.48 37.54 -10.05
CA ALA A 157 14.72 38.30 -11.27
C ALA A 157 15.06 39.77 -10.95
N VAL A 158 16.14 40.00 -10.19
CA VAL A 158 16.87 41.29 -10.11
C VAL A 158 18.36 41.03 -10.10
#